data_AF-A0A920QM39-F1
#
_entry.id   AF-A0A920QM39-F1
#
_cell.length_a   1.000
_cell.length_b   1.000
_cell.length_c   1.000
_cell.angle_alpha   90.00
_cell.angle_beta   90.00
_cell.angle_gamma   90.00
#
_symmetry.space_group_name_H-M   'P 1'
#
loop_
_entity.id
_entity.type
_entity.pdbx_description
1 polymer ?
#
loop_
_entity_poly.entity_id
_entity_poly.type
_entity_poly.pdbx_seq_one_letter_code
_entity_poly.pdbx_strand_id
1 'polypeptide(L)'
;MVRVNTEIGYFVARVFGGQKECVLVLLLFRTTLGKGETFSRSRTNLWATNLVDIQEQGGGKWKMNVLSGIQPREGKDKDLKKIFWGDGGVHQNITHAVHPDPISGMHCWHQKVRLEKAKLDDNYGDVFVDTEKSTEVYRRWLKKTRPAPGPEGLRRPLWLKRPLKPPKTILF
;
A
#
# COMPACT_ATOMS: atom_id res chain seq x y z
N MET A 1 14.82 -6.95 -12.24
CA MET A 1 13.64 -6.46 -11.50
C MET A 1 12.40 -6.69 -12.33
N VAL A 2 11.25 -6.80 -11.69
CA VAL A 2 9.94 -7.02 -12.33
C VAL A 2 9.00 -5.90 -11.91
N ARG A 3 8.18 -5.43 -12.85
CA ARG A 3 7.04 -4.57 -12.55
C ARG A 3 5.80 -5.45 -12.43
N VAL A 4 5.13 -5.35 -11.30
CA VAL A 4 3.86 -6.04 -11.04
C VAL A 4 2.74 -5.04 -11.25
N ASN A 5 2.01 -5.20 -12.34
CA ASN A 5 0.89 -4.35 -12.70
C ASN A 5 -0.40 -4.90 -12.10
N THR A 6 -1.13 -4.04 -11.40
CA THR A 6 -2.46 -4.31 -10.83
C THR A 6 -3.52 -3.54 -11.62
N GLU A 7 -4.78 -3.66 -11.23
CA GLU A 7 -5.88 -2.92 -11.87
C GLU A 7 -5.76 -1.39 -11.68
N ILE A 8 -5.17 -0.93 -10.58
CA ILE A 8 -5.13 0.49 -10.20
C ILE A 8 -3.72 1.09 -10.20
N GLY A 9 -2.69 0.32 -10.58
CA GLY A 9 -1.33 0.81 -10.48
C GLY A 9 -0.27 -0.27 -10.72
N TYR A 10 0.91 -0.05 -10.15
CA TYR A 10 2.00 -1.02 -10.18
C TYR A 10 2.98 -0.82 -9.04
N PHE A 11 3.78 -1.84 -8.77
CA PHE A 11 4.97 -1.72 -7.95
C PHE A 11 6.16 -2.47 -8.58
N VAL A 12 7.38 -2.09 -8.21
CA VAL A 12 8.61 -2.68 -8.75
C VAL A 12 9.31 -3.52 -7.68
N ALA A 13 9.55 -4.78 -8.01
CA ALA A 13 10.14 -5.75 -7.10
C ALA A 13 11.43 -6.38 -7.65
N ARG A 14 12.26 -6.89 -6.73
CA ARG A 14 13.35 -7.80 -7.07
C ARG A 14 12.77 -9.18 -7.38
N VAL A 15 13.42 -9.88 -8.29
CA VAL A 15 13.11 -11.28 -8.60
C VAL A 15 14.25 -12.11 -8.03
N PHE A 16 13.91 -13.06 -7.18
CA PHE A 16 14.86 -14.05 -6.68
C PHE A 16 14.61 -15.36 -7.44
N GLY A 17 15.65 -15.90 -8.06
CA GLY A 17 15.58 -17.20 -8.73
C GLY A 17 15.54 -18.30 -7.68
N GLY A 18 14.37 -18.92 -7.48
CA GLY A 18 14.18 -20.05 -6.57
C GLY A 18 13.12 -21.01 -7.11
N GLN A 19 13.25 -22.31 -6.78
CA GLN A 19 12.39 -23.38 -7.31
C GLN A 19 10.95 -23.39 -6.76
N LYS A 20 10.64 -22.57 -5.75
CA LYS A 20 9.31 -22.46 -5.16
C LYS A 20 9.00 -20.99 -4.91
N GLU A 21 7.99 -20.51 -5.64
CA GLU A 21 7.15 -19.33 -5.38
C GLU A 21 7.86 -18.02 -4.98
N CYS A 22 7.72 -16.99 -5.82
CA CYS A 22 8.21 -15.64 -5.51
C CYS A 22 7.47 -15.05 -4.29
N VAL A 23 8.07 -15.15 -3.10
CA VAL A 23 7.58 -14.50 -1.89
C VAL A 23 7.86 -13.00 -1.98
N LEU A 24 6.82 -12.20 -1.88
CA LEU A 24 6.91 -10.75 -1.89
C LEU A 24 6.51 -10.20 -0.51
N VAL A 25 7.45 -9.61 0.20
CA VAL A 25 7.28 -9.18 1.60
C VAL A 25 6.73 -7.75 1.70
N LEU A 26 5.77 -7.55 2.60
CA LEU A 26 5.18 -6.26 2.99
C LEU A 26 5.94 -5.67 4.19
N LEU A 27 6.37 -4.41 4.15
CA LEU A 27 7.02 -3.75 5.29
C LEU A 27 6.67 -2.25 5.38
N LEU A 28 6.97 -1.65 6.53
CA LEU A 28 6.55 -0.30 6.95
C LEU A 28 7.39 0.80 6.27
N PHE A 29 6.80 1.95 5.96
CA PHE A 29 7.49 3.06 5.28
C PHE A 29 7.58 4.32 6.12
N ARG A 30 8.62 5.10 5.86
CA ARG A 30 8.76 6.47 6.35
C ARG A 30 8.59 7.43 5.18
N THR A 31 7.56 8.25 5.24
CA THR A 31 7.14 9.10 4.12
C THR A 31 7.66 10.52 4.25
N THR A 32 8.17 11.08 3.15
CA THR A 32 8.17 12.52 2.88
C THR A 32 7.01 12.81 1.93
N LEU A 33 6.15 13.77 2.28
CA LEU A 33 5.02 14.19 1.43
C LEU A 33 5.31 15.60 0.92
N GLY A 34 5.39 15.74 -0.41
CA GLY A 34 5.36 17.03 -1.10
C GLY A 34 6.62 17.89 -1.00
N LYS A 35 6.83 18.73 -2.03
CA LYS A 35 7.88 19.75 -2.07
C LYS A 35 7.63 20.80 -0.98
N GLY A 36 8.50 20.83 0.02
CA GLY A 36 8.61 21.98 0.95
C GLY A 36 8.09 21.74 2.36
N GLU A 37 7.23 20.75 2.59
CA GLU A 37 6.86 20.36 3.95
C GLU A 37 7.67 19.15 4.38
N THR A 38 8.78 19.46 5.04
CA THR A 38 9.54 18.45 5.76
C THR A 38 8.59 17.91 6.83
N PHE A 39 7.97 16.74 6.61
CA PHE A 39 7.41 15.94 7.70
C PHE A 39 8.60 15.49 8.56
N SER A 40 9.03 16.45 9.36
CA SER A 40 10.17 16.43 10.22
C SER A 40 9.93 15.31 11.22
N ARG A 41 10.78 14.28 11.15
CA ARG A 41 11.12 13.47 12.31
C ARG A 41 9.96 12.78 13.04
N SER A 42 8.99 12.18 12.36
CA SER A 42 8.28 11.07 13.03
C SER A 42 9.32 9.99 13.35
N ARG A 43 9.44 9.60 14.63
CA ARG A 43 10.37 8.60 15.16
C ARG A 43 9.95 7.19 14.72
N THR A 44 9.83 7.01 13.41
CA THR A 44 9.58 5.71 12.81
C THR A 44 10.80 4.80 13.00
N ASN A 45 10.53 3.51 13.09
CA ASN A 45 11.53 2.49 13.32
C ASN A 45 12.62 2.49 12.24
N LEU A 46 13.83 2.95 12.60
CA LEU A 46 15.00 2.99 11.72
C LEU A 46 15.52 1.60 11.34
N TRP A 47 15.09 0.57 12.05
CA TRP A 47 15.52 -0.81 11.85
C TRP A 47 14.78 -1.50 10.70
N ALA A 48 13.62 -0.98 10.30
CA ALA A 48 12.68 -1.72 9.45
C ALA A 48 11.95 -0.87 8.40
N THR A 49 12.38 0.38 8.15
CA THR A 49 11.66 1.28 7.23
C THR A 49 12.55 1.91 6.17
N ASN A 50 12.02 1.94 4.94
CA ASN A 50 12.58 2.72 3.85
C ASN A 50 12.14 4.19 3.98
N LEU A 51 13.05 5.11 3.63
CA LEU A 51 12.69 6.49 3.35
C LEU A 51 12.12 6.57 1.94
N VAL A 52 10.88 7.03 1.83
CA VAL A 52 10.20 7.17 0.54
C VAL A 52 9.74 8.61 0.33
N ASP A 53 9.73 9.01 -0.93
CA ASP A 53 9.13 10.26 -1.38
C ASP A 53 7.80 9.97 -2.06
N ILE A 54 6.75 10.64 -1.62
CA ILE A 54 5.40 10.51 -2.17
C ILE A 54 5.04 11.82 -2.88
N GLN A 55 4.73 11.70 -4.17
CA GLN A 55 4.41 12.81 -5.04
C GLN A 55 3.06 12.59 -5.72
N GLU A 56 2.19 13.60 -5.67
CA GLU A 56 0.99 13.66 -6.48
C GLU A 56 1.35 14.05 -7.92
N GLN A 57 0.87 13.28 -8.88
CA GLN A 57 1.08 13.49 -10.32
C GLN A 57 -0.14 14.16 -10.99
N GLY A 58 -1.13 14.57 -10.19
CA GLY A 58 -2.41 15.13 -10.62
C GLY A 58 -3.46 14.06 -10.98
N GLY A 59 -4.73 14.42 -10.91
CA GLY A 59 -5.87 13.55 -11.27
C GLY A 59 -5.92 12.26 -10.45
N GLY A 60 -5.68 12.35 -9.13
CA GLY A 60 -5.69 11.20 -8.23
C GLY A 60 -4.54 10.21 -8.43
N LYS A 61 -3.52 10.54 -9.22
CA LYS A 61 -2.36 9.68 -9.45
C LYS A 61 -1.26 10.01 -8.47
N TRP A 62 -0.69 8.98 -7.87
CA TRP A 62 0.36 9.09 -6.86
C TRP A 62 1.53 8.21 -7.25
N LYS A 63 2.74 8.76 -7.11
CA LYS A 63 3.99 8.02 -7.25
C LYS A 63 4.75 8.04 -5.93
N MET A 64 5.23 6.89 -5.52
CA MET A 64 6.09 6.70 -4.37
C MET A 64 7.42 6.15 -4.87
N ASN A 65 8.53 6.80 -4.54
CA ASN A 65 9.87 6.34 -4.88
C ASN A 65 10.66 6.09 -3.60
N VAL A 66 11.49 5.05 -3.56
CA VAL A 66 12.40 4.81 -2.45
C VAL A 66 13.62 5.72 -2.58
N LEU A 67 13.81 6.62 -1.61
CA LEU A 67 14.97 7.51 -1.54
C LEU A 67 16.19 6.84 -0.91
N SER A 68 15.98 6.13 0.20
CA SER A 68 17.04 5.39 0.89
C SER A 68 16.48 4.19 1.63
N GLY A 69 17.16 3.05 1.52
CA GLY A 69 16.82 1.84 2.25
C GLY A 69 17.26 1.84 3.71
N ILE A 70 17.11 0.68 4.33
CA ILE A 70 17.64 0.40 5.67
C ILE A 70 19.17 0.33 5.58
N GLN A 71 19.87 0.95 6.53
CA GLN A 71 21.33 0.94 6.58
C GLN A 71 21.83 1.18 8.00
N PRO A 72 23.05 0.72 8.35
CA PRO A 72 23.71 1.12 9.58
C PRO A 72 23.71 2.63 9.76
N ARG A 73 23.42 3.11 10.97
CA ARG A 73 23.49 4.54 11.29
C ARG A 73 24.07 4.77 12.69
N GLU A 74 24.71 5.91 12.85
CA GLU A 74 25.09 6.38 14.18
C GLU A 74 23.86 6.93 14.92
N GLY A 75 23.78 6.67 16.21
CA GLY A 75 22.68 7.13 17.05
C GLY A 75 22.91 6.84 18.52
N LYS A 76 21.96 7.24 19.36
CA LYS A 76 21.99 6.97 20.81
C LYS A 76 22.00 5.47 21.10
N ASP A 77 21.28 4.72 20.28
CA ASP A 77 21.28 3.26 20.33
C ASP A 77 22.46 2.71 19.50
N LYS A 78 23.39 2.03 20.19
CA LYS A 78 24.59 1.43 19.57
C LYS A 78 24.24 0.30 18.62
N ASP A 79 23.08 -0.34 18.76
CA ASP A 79 22.69 -1.45 17.92
C ASP A 79 22.28 -1.01 16.50
N LEU A 80 22.00 0.28 16.28
CA LEU A 80 21.78 0.84 14.94
C LEU A 80 22.99 0.67 14.00
N LYS A 81 24.21 0.51 14.55
CA LYS A 81 25.42 0.21 13.77
C LYS A 81 25.51 -1.25 13.33
N LYS A 82 24.73 -2.15 13.95
CA LYS A 82 24.77 -3.60 13.72
C LYS A 82 23.77 -4.08 12.67
N ILE A 83 22.97 -3.17 12.09
CA ILE A 83 22.02 -3.49 11.04
C ILE A 83 22.77 -4.03 9.83
N PHE A 84 22.60 -5.32 9.51
CA PHE A 84 23.28 -5.98 8.39
C PHE A 84 22.37 -6.25 7.19
N TRP A 85 21.08 -5.93 7.30
CA TRP A 85 20.11 -6.02 6.21
C TRP A 85 19.86 -4.65 5.59
N GLY A 86 19.65 -4.62 4.27
CA GLY A 86 19.40 -3.38 3.52
C GLY A 86 18.00 -3.28 2.91
N ASP A 87 17.24 -4.37 2.92
CA ASP A 87 15.95 -4.46 2.23
C ASP A 87 14.79 -4.14 3.17
N GLY A 88 14.10 -3.03 2.92
CA GLY A 88 12.87 -2.65 3.63
C GLY A 88 11.58 -3.03 2.91
N GLY A 89 11.65 -3.82 1.83
CA GLY A 89 10.48 -4.33 1.09
C GLY A 89 9.76 -3.28 0.23
N VAL A 90 8.59 -3.68 -0.31
CA VAL A 90 7.78 -2.89 -1.25
C VAL A 90 6.33 -2.82 -0.75
N HIS A 91 5.69 -1.64 -0.84
CA HIS A 91 4.31 -1.45 -0.37
C HIS A 91 3.27 -2.00 -1.37
N GLN A 92 3.04 -3.30 -1.34
CA GLN A 92 2.14 -3.95 -2.30
C GLN A 92 0.68 -3.56 -2.12
N ASN A 93 0.21 -3.46 -0.87
CA ASN A 93 -1.21 -3.35 -0.56
C ASN A 93 -1.88 -2.11 -1.17
N ILE A 94 -1.16 -1.00 -1.31
CA ILE A 94 -1.74 0.24 -1.90
C ILE A 94 -2.00 0.13 -3.39
N THR A 95 -1.38 -0.83 -4.06
CA THR A 95 -1.64 -1.09 -5.49
C THR A 95 -2.79 -2.05 -5.71
N HIS A 96 -3.33 -2.68 -4.66
CA HIS A 96 -4.44 -3.62 -4.80
C HIS A 96 -5.77 -2.87 -4.71
N ALA A 97 -6.63 -3.09 -5.69
CA ALA A 97 -7.88 -2.36 -5.81
C ALA A 97 -8.88 -2.79 -4.74
N VAL A 98 -9.78 -1.90 -4.32
CA VAL A 98 -10.76 -2.24 -3.28
C VAL A 98 -11.85 -3.14 -3.85
N HIS A 99 -11.73 -4.44 -3.60
CA HIS A 99 -12.71 -5.47 -3.99
C HIS A 99 -13.49 -5.93 -2.76
N PRO A 100 -14.60 -5.27 -2.37
CA PRO A 100 -15.46 -5.76 -1.30
C PRO A 100 -16.21 -7.00 -1.76
N ASP A 101 -16.04 -8.11 -1.04
CA ASP A 101 -16.80 -9.34 -1.24
C ASP A 101 -18.32 -9.02 -1.19
N PRO A 102 -19.09 -9.34 -2.24
CA PRO A 102 -20.52 -9.05 -2.31
C PRO A 102 -21.35 -9.58 -1.12
N ILE A 103 -20.87 -10.66 -0.48
CA ILE A 103 -21.60 -11.40 0.56
C ILE A 103 -21.18 -10.98 1.98
N SER A 104 -19.92 -10.70 2.25
CA SER A 104 -19.42 -10.36 3.60
C SER A 104 -19.06 -8.88 3.74
N GLY A 105 -18.77 -8.20 2.63
CA GLY A 105 -18.18 -6.86 2.60
C GLY A 105 -16.69 -6.83 3.00
N MET A 106 -16.03 -7.99 3.14
CA MET A 106 -14.59 -8.05 3.41
C MET A 106 -13.78 -7.75 2.15
N HIS A 107 -12.60 -7.16 2.31
CA HIS A 107 -11.72 -6.90 1.16
C HIS A 107 -11.08 -8.19 0.64
N CYS A 108 -11.18 -8.44 -0.67
CA CYS A 108 -10.55 -9.58 -1.34
C CYS A 108 -9.11 -9.25 -1.77
N TRP A 109 -8.14 -9.84 -1.06
CA TRP A 109 -6.72 -9.63 -1.32
C TRP A 109 -6.17 -10.42 -2.52
N HIS A 110 -6.79 -11.55 -2.86
CA HIS A 110 -6.35 -12.36 -4.00
C HIS A 110 -6.82 -11.72 -5.31
N GLN A 111 -5.91 -11.01 -5.99
CA GLN A 111 -6.20 -10.28 -7.21
C GLN A 111 -5.28 -10.72 -8.33
N LYS A 112 -5.80 -10.70 -9.57
CA LYS A 112 -4.98 -10.96 -10.76
C LYS A 112 -4.01 -9.82 -10.98
N VAL A 113 -2.74 -10.16 -11.22
CA VAL A 113 -1.70 -9.21 -11.60
C VAL A 113 -1.06 -9.59 -12.93
N ARG A 114 -0.42 -8.63 -13.61
CA ARG A 114 0.38 -8.85 -14.82
C ARG A 114 1.83 -8.52 -14.53
N LEU A 115 2.72 -9.48 -14.76
CA LEU A 115 4.16 -9.29 -14.62
C LEU A 115 4.76 -8.81 -15.94
N GLU A 116 5.69 -7.86 -15.86
CA GLU A 116 6.55 -7.48 -16.97
C GLU A 116 7.95 -7.11 -16.48
N LYS A 117 8.93 -7.14 -17.37
CA LYS A 117 10.28 -6.69 -17.03
C LYS A 117 10.22 -5.21 -16.60
N ALA A 118 10.92 -4.88 -15.51
CA ALA A 118 11.02 -3.48 -15.08
C ALA A 118 11.59 -2.60 -16.20
N LYS A 119 11.07 -1.37 -16.31
CA LYS A 119 11.49 -0.38 -17.30
C LYS A 119 12.81 0.28 -16.89
N LEU A 120 13.39 1.06 -17.80
CA LEU A 120 14.70 1.71 -17.57
C LEU A 120 14.63 2.75 -16.44
N ASP A 121 13.47 3.38 -16.26
CA ASP A 121 13.19 4.40 -15.24
C ASP A 121 12.63 3.83 -13.94
N ASP A 122 12.47 2.50 -13.84
CA ASP A 122 11.97 1.83 -12.65
C ASP A 122 13.09 1.57 -11.64
N ASN A 123 12.87 2.01 -10.40
CA ASN A 123 13.72 1.65 -9.27
C ASN A 123 13.03 0.64 -8.36
N TYR A 124 13.83 -0.13 -7.63
CA TYR A 124 13.30 -1.06 -6.63
C TYR A 124 12.46 -0.33 -5.59
N GLY A 125 11.23 -0.80 -5.35
CA GLY A 125 10.32 -0.22 -4.38
C GLY A 125 9.53 0.97 -4.91
N ASP A 126 9.68 1.34 -6.18
CA ASP A 126 8.78 2.30 -6.81
C ASP A 126 7.36 1.76 -6.83
N VAL A 127 6.41 2.63 -6.49
CA VAL A 127 4.98 2.33 -6.48
C VAL A 127 4.24 3.45 -7.18
N PHE A 128 3.23 3.08 -7.95
CA PHE A 128 2.30 4.01 -8.58
C PHE A 128 0.87 3.55 -8.34
N VAL A 129 -0.02 4.49 -8.03
CA VAL A 129 -1.44 4.22 -7.74
C VAL A 129 -2.31 5.32 -8.34
N ASP A 130 -3.48 4.91 -8.85
CA ASP A 130 -4.55 5.76 -9.34
C ASP A 130 -5.77 5.64 -8.41
N THR A 131 -6.06 6.70 -7.65
CA THR A 131 -7.13 6.71 -6.65
C THR A 131 -8.52 6.86 -7.28
N GLU A 132 -8.61 7.48 -8.45
CA GLU A 132 -9.86 7.58 -9.22
C GLU A 132 -10.29 6.20 -9.71
N LYS A 133 -9.35 5.43 -10.28
CA LYS A 133 -9.58 4.02 -10.65
C LYS A 133 -9.91 3.17 -9.44
N SER A 134 -9.22 3.35 -8.32
CA SER A 134 -9.54 2.64 -7.07
C SER A 134 -11.01 2.88 -6.66
N THR A 135 -11.47 4.12 -6.76
CA THR A 135 -12.86 4.50 -6.47
C THR A 135 -13.85 3.92 -7.47
N GLU A 136 -13.52 3.92 -8.76
CA GLU A 136 -14.33 3.30 -9.81
C GLU A 136 -14.52 1.80 -9.56
N VAL A 137 -13.41 1.10 -9.30
CA VAL A 137 -13.41 -0.33 -9.00
C VAL A 137 -14.25 -0.61 -7.76
N TYR A 138 -14.05 0.16 -6.68
CA TYR A 138 -14.88 0.06 -5.48
C TYR A 138 -16.37 0.17 -5.80
N ARG A 139 -16.78 1.19 -6.56
CA ARG A 139 -18.19 1.39 -6.95
C ARG A 139 -18.71 0.23 -7.81
N ARG A 140 -17.90 -0.29 -8.74
CA ARG A 140 -18.26 -1.42 -9.60
C ARG A 140 -18.52 -2.69 -8.79
N TRP A 141 -17.73 -2.94 -7.76
CA TRP A 141 -17.92 -4.07 -6.84
C TRP A 141 -19.09 -3.82 -5.88
N LEU A 142 -19.26 -2.59 -5.38
CA LEU A 142 -20.36 -2.22 -4.50
C LEU A 142 -21.73 -2.52 -5.14
N LYS A 143 -21.87 -2.27 -6.46
CA LYS A 143 -23.07 -2.61 -7.25
C LYS A 143 -23.42 -4.11 -7.26
N LYS A 144 -22.47 -4.98 -6.93
CA LYS A 144 -22.71 -6.43 -6.83
C LYS A 144 -23.17 -6.86 -5.43
N THR A 145 -23.05 -5.98 -4.44
CA THR A 145 -23.39 -6.30 -3.05
C THR A 145 -24.90 -6.37 -2.85
N ARG A 146 -25.32 -7.10 -1.82
CA ARG A 146 -26.71 -7.14 -1.36
C ARG A 146 -26.80 -6.54 0.03
N PRO A 147 -27.92 -5.90 0.39
CA PRO A 147 -28.14 -5.42 1.75
C PRO A 147 -28.00 -6.56 2.76
N ALA A 148 -27.56 -6.25 3.98
CA ALA A 148 -27.62 -7.18 5.08
C ALA A 148 -29.08 -7.42 5.51
N PRO A 149 -29.41 -8.57 6.13
CA PRO A 149 -30.76 -8.83 6.63
C PRO A 149 -31.13 -7.97 7.86
N GLY A 150 -30.16 -7.26 8.45
CA GLY A 150 -30.39 -6.41 9.62
C GLY A 150 -30.95 -5.02 9.27
N PRO A 151 -31.34 -4.24 10.29
CA PRO A 151 -31.82 -2.86 10.14
C PRO A 151 -30.90 -2.01 9.26
N GLU A 152 -31.52 -1.14 8.43
CA GLU A 152 -30.82 -0.24 7.50
C GLU A 152 -29.92 -0.96 6.47
N GLY A 153 -30.07 -2.28 6.29
CA GLY A 153 -29.29 -3.06 5.33
C GLY A 153 -27.79 -3.13 5.66
N LEU A 154 -27.37 -2.74 6.87
CA LEU A 154 -25.96 -2.62 7.24
C LEU A 154 -25.38 -3.96 7.69
N ARG A 155 -24.34 -4.44 6.99
CA ARG A 155 -23.57 -5.63 7.44
C ARG A 155 -22.84 -5.39 8.75
N ARG A 156 -22.58 -4.13 9.08
CA ARG A 156 -21.90 -3.69 10.30
C ARG A 156 -22.76 -2.61 10.99
N PRO A 157 -23.70 -3.00 11.87
CA PRO A 157 -24.59 -2.06 12.54
C PRO A 157 -23.89 -0.98 13.36
N LEU A 158 -24.57 0.16 13.56
CA LEU A 158 -24.01 1.32 14.26
C LEU A 158 -23.86 1.14 15.78
N TRP A 159 -24.58 0.18 16.37
CA TRP A 159 -24.50 -0.16 17.80
C TRP A 159 -23.32 -1.08 18.13
N LEU A 160 -22.69 -1.70 17.12
CA LEU A 160 -21.50 -2.52 17.34
C LEU A 160 -20.30 -1.62 17.63
N LYS A 161 -19.74 -1.74 18.85
CA LYS A 161 -18.51 -1.04 19.25
C LYS A 161 -17.34 -1.50 18.39
N ARG A 162 -16.56 -0.54 17.86
CA ARG A 162 -15.33 -0.82 17.10
C ARG A 162 -14.41 0.41 17.06
N PRO A 163 -13.10 0.20 16.92
CA PRO A 163 -12.18 1.26 16.52
C PRO A 163 -12.63 1.83 15.16
N LEU A 164 -12.66 3.16 15.04
CA LEU A 164 -13.04 3.87 13.81
C LEU A 164 -14.49 3.59 13.37
N LYS A 165 -15.47 3.94 14.21
CA LYS A 165 -16.90 3.90 13.86
C LYS A 165 -17.15 4.81 12.64
N PRO A 166 -17.82 4.33 11.58
CA PRO A 166 -18.12 5.17 10.42
C PRO A 166 -19.00 6.36 10.86
N PRO A 167 -18.67 7.59 10.41
CA PRO A 167 -19.50 8.76 10.69
C PRO A 167 -20.87 8.60 10.03
N LYS A 168 -21.92 9.06 10.72
CA LYS A 168 -23.31 8.92 10.27
C LYS A 168 -23.56 9.60 8.92
N THR A 169 -22.79 10.64 8.61
CA THR A 169 -22.91 11.47 7.40
C THR A 169 -22.24 10.90 6.15
N ILE A 170 -21.37 9.88 6.28
CA ILE A 170 -20.65 9.27 5.13
C ILE A 170 -21.31 7.94 4.71
N LEU A 171 -22.44 7.60 5.30
CA LEU A 171 -23.23 6.45 4.90
C LEU A 171 -24.21 6.92 3.81
N PHE A 172 -24.10 6.24 2.66
CA PHE A 172 -24.81 6.45 1.40
C PHE A 172 -26.29 6.85 1.53
#